data_AF-A0A7D5NB85-F1
#
_entry.id   AF-A0A7D5NB85-F1
#
_cell.length_a   1.000
_cell.length_b   1.000
_cell.length_c   1.000
_cell.angle_alpha   90.00
_cell.angle_beta   90.00
_cell.angle_gamma   90.00
#
_symmetry.space_group_name_H-M   'P 1'
#
loop_
_entity.id
_entity.type
_entity.pdbx_description
1 polymer ?
#
loop_
_entity_poly.entity_id
_entity_poly.type
_entity_poly.pdbx_seq_one_letter_code
_entity_poly.pdbx_strand_id
1 'polypeptide(L)' 'MERIERQAPVSVMARVVLEQALPADWIDEVFAAHRERPYVRELQMSSVVERMLRVSLGLRPSLHAAAR' A
#
# COMPACT_ATOMS: atom_id res chain seq x y z
N MET A 1 -13.25 -1.53 -9.47
CA MET A 1 -11.99 -1.61 -10.25
C MET A 1 -12.22 -1.18 -11.68
N GLU A 2 -13.21 -1.74 -12.38
CA GLU A 2 -13.56 -1.40 -13.79
C GLU A 2 -13.57 0.09 -14.14
N ARG A 3 -14.14 0.96 -13.30
CA ARG A 3 -14.19 2.41 -13.60
C ARG A 3 -12.82 3.08 -13.58
N ILE A 4 -11.88 2.59 -12.77
CA ILE A 4 -10.54 3.16 -12.64
C ILE A 4 -9.57 2.52 -13.63
N GLU A 5 -9.74 1.23 -13.95
CA GLU A 5 -9.04 0.58 -15.07
C GLU A 5 -9.27 1.34 -16.39
N ARG A 6 -10.49 1.88 -16.58
CA ARG A 6 -10.83 2.69 -17.76
C ARG A 6 -10.28 4.12 -17.73
N GLN A 7 -10.03 4.71 -16.55
CA GLN A 7 -9.61 6.11 -16.41
C GLN A 7 -8.11 6.29 -16.14
N ALA A 8 -7.46 5.31 -15.50
CA ALA A 8 -6.05 5.36 -15.11
C ALA A 8 -5.41 3.95 -15.17
N PRO A 9 -5.36 3.33 -16.37
CA PRO A 9 -4.84 1.95 -16.53
C PRO A 9 -3.38 1.81 -16.07
N VAL A 10 -2.54 2.81 -16.32
CA VAL A 10 -1.13 2.82 -15.92
C VAL A 10 -0.99 2.75 -14.39
N SER A 11 -1.82 3.48 -13.65
CA SER A 11 -1.80 3.46 -12.19
C SER A 11 -2.22 2.10 -11.62
N VAL A 12 -3.18 1.44 -12.25
CA VAL A 12 -3.59 0.08 -11.88
C VAL A 12 -2.45 -0.91 -12.13
N MET A 13 -1.80 -0.83 -13.30
CA MET A 13 -0.66 -1.68 -13.63
C MET A 13 0.52 -1.45 -12.68
N ALA A 14 0.87 -0.20 -12.39
CA ALA A 14 1.92 0.15 -11.45
C ALA A 14 1.62 -0.39 -10.04
N ARG A 15 0.36 -0.36 -9.60
CA ARG A 15 -0.05 -0.97 -8.32
C ARG A 15 0.26 -2.46 -8.31
N VAL A 16 -0.19 -3.17 -9.33
CA VAL A 16 -0.05 -4.63 -9.41
C VAL A 16 1.43 -5.02 -9.44
N VAL A 17 2.25 -4.29 -10.19
CA VAL A 17 3.71 -4.52 -10.23
C VAL A 17 4.33 -4.30 -8.85
N LEU A 18 3.95 -3.23 -8.13
CA LEU A 18 4.49 -2.93 -6.81
C LEU A 18 4.01 -3.93 -5.73
N GLU A 19 2.75 -4.37 -5.78
CA GLU A 19 2.21 -5.40 -4.89
C GLU A 19 2.93 -6.76 -5.09
N GLN A 20 3.35 -7.08 -6.31
CA GLN A 20 4.12 -8.30 -6.59
C GLN A 20 5.60 -8.17 -6.26
N ALA A 21 6.20 -7.00 -6.52
CA ALA A 21 7.62 -6.76 -6.26
C ALA A 21 7.92 -6.59 -4.76
N LEU A 22 6.93 -6.18 -3.96
CA LEU A 22 7.07 -5.89 -2.54
C LEU A 22 6.05 -6.72 -1.74
N PRO A 23 6.30 -8.03 -1.54
CA PRO A 23 5.40 -8.88 -0.77
C PRO A 23 5.30 -8.41 0.69
N ALA A 24 4.11 -8.58 1.28
CA ALA A 24 3.79 -8.09 2.62
C ALA A 24 4.80 -8.53 3.69
N ASP A 25 5.13 -9.83 3.72
CA ASP A 25 6.05 -10.41 4.71
C ASP A 25 7.45 -9.78 4.61
N TRP A 26 7.93 -9.54 3.39
CA TRP A 26 9.22 -8.88 3.17
C TRP A 26 9.22 -7.44 3.67
N ILE A 27 8.13 -6.69 3.42
CA ILE A 27 7.98 -5.33 3.95
C ILE A 27 8.02 -5.35 5.47
N ASP A 28 7.26 -6.26 6.10
CA ASP A 28 7.19 -6.35 7.55
C ASP A 28 8.53 -6.77 8.18
N GLU A 29 9.27 -7.69 7.56
CA GLU A 29 10.62 -8.09 7.99
C GLU A 29 11.63 -6.93 7.91
N VAL A 30 11.67 -6.21 6.79
CA VAL A 30 12.57 -5.06 6.61
C VAL A 30 12.27 -3.99 7.65
N PHE A 31 11.00 -3.68 7.89
CA PHE A 31 10.62 -2.70 8.90
C PHE A 31 10.88 -3.20 10.33
N ALA A 32 10.70 -4.48 10.62
CA ALA A 32 11.05 -5.06 11.91
C ALA A 32 12.55 -4.95 12.21
N ALA A 33 13.41 -5.12 11.19
CA ALA A 33 14.86 -5.05 11.31
C ALA A 33 15.40 -3.61 11.52
N HIS A 34 14.74 -2.60 10.95
CA HIS A 34 15.23 -1.22 10.94
C HIS A 34 14.44 -0.23 11.82
N ARG A 35 13.40 -0.68 12.52
CA ARG A 35 12.62 0.21 13.39
C ARG A 35 13.45 0.72 14.57
N GLU A 36 13.53 2.04 14.72
CA GLU A 36 14.20 2.68 15.87
C GLU A 36 13.28 2.81 17.09
N ARG A 37 11.96 2.74 16.89
CA ARG A 37 10.96 2.87 17.97
C ARG A 37 9.94 1.74 17.93
N PRO A 38 9.52 1.19 19.08
CA PRO A 38 8.43 0.24 19.13
C PRO A 38 7.13 0.89 18.67
N TYR A 39 6.50 0.36 17.61
CA TYR A 39 5.15 0.75 17.22
C TYR A 39 4.16 0.25 18.29
N VAL A 40 3.46 1.18 18.93
CA VAL A 40 2.52 0.92 20.04
C VAL A 40 1.15 0.43 19.55
N ARG A 41 0.96 0.26 18.23
CA ARG A 41 -0.28 -0.24 17.63
C ARG A 41 0.06 -1.35 16.64
N GLU A 42 -0.65 -2.47 16.74
CA GLU A 42 -0.55 -3.69 15.93
C GLU A 42 -1.01 -3.44 14.47
N LEU A 43 -0.45 -2.45 13.79
CA LEU A 43 -0.68 -2.25 12.37
C LEU A 43 0.56 -2.74 11.63
N GLN A 44 0.42 -3.81 10.86
CA GLN A 44 1.48 -4.31 9.99
C GLN A 44 1.87 -3.22 8.98
N MET A 45 3.16 -3.05 8.73
CA MET A 45 3.64 -1.98 7.86
C MET A 45 3.17 -2.23 6.42
N SER A 46 3.13 -3.50 6.01
CA SER A 46 2.51 -3.96 4.77
C SER A 46 1.09 -3.40 4.56
N SER A 47 0.26 -3.38 5.60
CA SER A 47 -1.12 -2.86 5.55
C SER A 47 -1.18 -1.33 5.38
N VAL A 48 -0.19 -0.61 5.90
CA VAL A 48 -0.07 0.84 5.71
C VAL A 48 0.39 1.15 4.29
N VAL A 49 1.41 0.44 3.80
CA VAL A 49 1.96 0.59 2.45
C VAL A 49 0.89 0.28 1.40
N GLU A 50 0.11 -0.78 1.59
CA GLU A 50 -1.01 -1.13 0.70
C GLU A 50 -2.06 -0.01 0.63
N ARG A 51 -2.42 0.58 1.78
CA ARG A 51 -3.37 1.71 1.84
C ARG A 51 -2.81 2.95 1.16
N MET A 52 -1.53 3.24 1.34
CA MET A 52 -0.84 4.38 0.70
C MET A 52 -0.75 4.21 -0.81
N LEU A 53 -0.41 3.02 -1.31
CA LEU A 53 -0.35 2.70 -2.74
C LEU A 53 -1.69 3.00 -3.44
N ARG A 54 -2.81 2.65 -2.80
CA ARG A 54 -4.15 2.96 -3.32
C ARG A 54 -4.41 4.47 -3.41
N VAL A 55 -3.82 5.28 -2.54
CA VAL A 55 -3.98 6.74 -2.57
C VAL A 55 -3.04 7.38 -3.60
N SER A 56 -1.75 7.03 -3.56
CA SER A 56 -0.72 7.58 -4.46
C SER A 56 -0.96 7.26 -5.93
N LEU A 57 -1.59 6.12 -6.22
CA LEU A 57 -1.95 5.72 -7.59
C LEU A 57 -3.32 6.28 -8.02
N GLY A 58 -3.90 7.19 -7.23
CA GLY A 58 -5.16 7.87 -7.55
C GLY A 58 -6.40 6.98 -7.45
N LEU A 59 -6.29 5.79 -6.84
CA LEU A 59 -7.38 4.82 -6.73
C LEU A 59 -8.35 5.16 -5.57
N ARG A 60 -7.88 5.89 -4.55
CA ARG A 60 -8.70 6.49 -3.47
C ARG A 60 -8.22 7.94 -3.23
N PRO A 61 -9.13 8.91 -3.05
CA PRO A 61 -8.76 10.32 -2.96
C PRO A 61 -8.09 10.73 -1.64
N SER A 62 -8.09 9.87 -0.61
CA SER A 62 -7.50 10.16 0.70
C SER A 62 -7.17 8.89 1.49
N LEU A 63 -6.31 9.04 2.52
CA LEU A 63 -5.93 8.00 3.50
C LEU A 63 -7.07 7.54 4.42
N HIS A 64 -8.13 8.34 4.56
CA HIS A 64 -9.33 7.99 5.34
C HIS A 64 -10.35 7.17 4.52
N ALA A 65 -10.53 7.49 3.23
CA ALA A 65 -10.78 6.45 2.22
C ALA A 65 -9.55 5.49 2.25
N ALA A 66 -9.37 4.40 1.52
CA ALA A 66 -8.28 3.43 1.75
C ALA A 66 -8.21 2.72 3.14
N ALA A 67 -8.40 3.39 4.28
CA ALA A 67 -8.35 2.80 5.63
C ALA A 67 -9.66 2.15 6.12
N ARG A 68 -10.72 2.26 5.34
CA ARG A 68 -12.03 1.62 5.54
C ARG A 68 -12.30 0.61 4.43
#